data_AF-A0A7H8KST9-F1
#
_entry.id   AF-A0A7H8KST9-F1
#
_cell.length_a   1.000
_cell.length_b   1.000
_cell.length_c   1.000
_cell.angle_alpha   90.00
_cell.angle_beta   90.00
_cell.angle_gamma   90.00
#
_symmetry.space_group_name_H-M   'P 1'
#
loop_
_entity.id
_entity.type
_entity.pdbx_description
1 polymer ?
#
loop_
_entity_poly.entity_id
_entity_poly.type
_entity_poly.pdbx_seq_one_letter_code
_entity_poly.pdbx_strand_id
1 'polypeptide(L)'
;MTYPPQPGAPAPGQPPYQQQPAQQPPPYRQPPAYQQPPYQQPPAYRSPQPPYQQQQPYPQQQFPHPQLQQPSPQPQFPPGRAPEEPPRRKRRVWLRVLVSVLALVLLAVGGLGYAVWRTQQKQAQYAKDNDPVKAWRAQFDKMYRALESKDEDAFVEIFAEGPTREKQRKVFRNLVRMPWDQVGWTSAGGPVKGTLQVSFVHQVAGVDNLPVAEEYEWMVPDGLFVVPKPGLVTEVRGWLDPISGKTVKTSLYPGPWDLYDEMSVEVRDHLVVVSDKAQEAELKRDTDVLAQAAKDDLEAWRKSGPAPANDRKPGAGFFVVLEKDRDAYNKLYLGANKENDNLEAGVNLEVPTVDEFGKVGAGKSLIGGSRIAMDTGGSRFTGSDWRAGVLDIGRHEMGHATAATLHVKTDMELETSDKDGVRRWVSEGFAQYMALRGKDADARADVNSTLRDYPFSGELPGPGTAFYAKEARDRHANYVLAGDALRYMASKYGEQKVFSFVTAHYADPSALDQEIKDATGLTFAQFQDAWAAHVRATAPVRR
;
A
#
# COMPACT_ATOMS: atom_id res chain seq x y z
N MET A 1 -1.21 14.70 27.44
CA MET A 1 -0.52 15.95 27.85
C MET A 1 -0.94 17.05 26.87
N THR A 2 -1.06 18.30 27.30
CA THR A 2 -1.53 19.39 26.44
C THR A 2 -0.52 19.77 25.35
N TYR A 3 -1.00 19.95 24.11
CA TYR A 3 -0.28 20.66 23.05
C TYR A 3 0.26 22.02 23.56
N PRO A 4 1.47 22.45 23.17
CA PRO A 4 1.98 23.78 23.52
C PRO A 4 1.20 24.89 22.79
N PRO A 5 1.07 26.09 23.38
CA PRO A 5 0.37 27.21 22.77
C PRO A 5 1.11 27.77 21.55
N GLN A 6 0.36 28.46 20.66
CA GLN A 6 0.93 29.12 19.48
C GLN A 6 2.00 30.16 19.85
N PRO A 7 3.04 30.36 19.01
CA PRO A 7 4.00 31.43 19.18
C PRO A 7 3.32 32.81 19.07
N GLY A 8 3.42 33.65 20.11
CA GLY A 8 3.08 35.08 20.04
C GLY A 8 2.16 35.65 21.13
N ALA A 9 1.56 34.84 22.00
CA ALA A 9 0.70 35.33 23.08
C ALA A 9 1.51 35.79 24.32
N PRO A 10 1.35 37.02 24.84
CA PRO A 10 1.96 37.44 26.11
C PRO A 10 1.28 36.78 27.31
N ALA A 11 2.06 36.36 28.31
CA ALA A 11 1.51 35.81 29.55
C ALA A 11 0.93 36.92 30.46
N PRO A 12 -0.24 36.70 31.10
CA PRO A 12 -0.82 37.69 32.00
C PRO A 12 -0.06 37.73 33.35
N GLY A 13 0.46 38.90 33.74
CA GLY A 13 0.88 39.14 35.13
C GLY A 13 2.19 39.91 35.38
N GLN A 14 2.91 40.42 34.38
CA GLN A 14 4.13 41.21 34.62
C GLN A 14 3.93 42.73 34.43
N PRO A 15 4.54 43.58 35.29
CA PRO A 15 4.53 45.03 35.15
C PRO A 15 5.42 45.50 33.99
N PRO A 16 5.14 46.66 33.37
CA PRO A 16 5.85 47.12 32.19
C PRO A 16 7.28 47.60 32.52
N TYR A 17 8.28 46.95 31.94
CA TYR A 17 9.65 47.47 31.94
C TYR A 17 9.79 48.67 31.00
N GLN A 18 10.56 49.67 31.44
CA GLN A 18 10.81 50.90 30.69
C GLN A 18 11.61 50.64 29.42
N GLN A 19 11.25 51.33 28.33
CA GLN A 19 11.89 51.18 27.03
C GLN A 19 13.28 51.85 27.02
N GLN A 20 14.33 51.09 26.70
CA GLN A 20 15.54 51.65 26.11
C GLN A 20 15.35 51.79 24.59
N PRO A 21 15.82 52.88 23.96
CA PRO A 21 15.70 53.06 22.51
C PRO A 21 16.62 52.08 21.78
N ALA A 22 16.02 51.14 21.04
CA ALA A 22 16.75 50.21 20.19
C ALA A 22 17.40 50.95 19.00
N GLN A 23 18.65 50.61 18.69
CA GLN A 23 19.32 51.09 17.49
C GLN A 23 18.65 50.49 16.24
N GLN A 24 18.45 51.31 15.21
CA GLN A 24 17.83 50.86 13.96
C GLN A 24 18.76 49.86 13.23
N PRO A 25 18.28 48.66 12.85
CA PRO A 25 19.01 47.82 11.91
C PRO A 25 19.01 48.45 10.51
N PRO A 26 20.04 48.21 9.68
CA PRO A 26 20.11 48.75 8.33
C PRO A 26 18.97 48.19 7.44
N PRO A 27 18.50 48.97 6.44
CA PRO A 27 17.37 48.56 5.61
C PRO A 27 17.71 47.33 4.75
N TYR A 28 16.86 46.31 4.86
CA TYR A 28 16.90 45.16 3.96
C TYR A 28 16.70 45.62 2.51
N ARG A 29 17.69 45.32 1.65
CA ARG A 29 17.49 45.41 0.19
C ARG A 29 16.55 44.29 -0.23
N GLN A 30 15.43 44.62 -0.86
CA GLN A 30 14.60 43.61 -1.51
C GLN A 30 15.37 42.99 -2.68
N PRO A 31 15.34 41.66 -2.86
CA PRO A 31 15.80 41.04 -4.10
C PRO A 31 14.88 41.46 -5.26
N PRO A 32 15.39 41.55 -6.50
CA PRO A 32 14.57 41.94 -7.65
C PRO A 32 13.46 40.93 -7.91
N ALA A 33 12.26 41.43 -8.21
CA ALA A 33 11.13 40.60 -8.58
C ALA A 33 11.40 39.89 -9.92
N TYR A 34 11.47 38.56 -9.89
CA TYR A 34 11.49 37.74 -11.10
C TYR A 34 10.12 37.85 -11.79
N GLN A 35 10.07 38.58 -12.91
CA GLN A 35 8.91 38.57 -13.79
C GLN A 35 8.76 37.18 -14.40
N GLN A 36 7.64 36.51 -14.15
CA GLN A 36 7.31 35.28 -14.87
C GLN A 36 6.94 35.62 -16.32
N PRO A 37 7.41 34.84 -17.31
CA PRO A 37 6.95 34.99 -18.69
C PRO A 37 5.46 34.63 -18.80
N PRO A 38 4.69 35.29 -19.69
CA PRO A 38 3.27 35.03 -19.83
C PRO A 38 3.01 33.62 -20.40
N TYR A 39 2.23 32.83 -19.68
CA TYR A 39 1.72 31.54 -20.16
C TYR A 39 0.85 31.75 -21.41
N GLN A 40 1.32 31.25 -22.56
CA GLN A 40 0.49 31.13 -23.75
C GLN A 40 -0.48 29.97 -23.57
N GLN A 41 -1.77 30.21 -23.76
CA GLN A 41 -2.78 29.14 -23.76
C GLN A 41 -2.62 28.26 -25.01
N PRO A 42 -2.69 26.92 -24.89
CA PRO A 42 -2.81 26.05 -26.06
C PRO A 42 -4.20 26.21 -26.71
N PRO A 43 -4.32 26.12 -28.05
CA PRO A 43 -5.57 26.34 -28.74
C PRO A 43 -6.59 25.22 -28.50
N ALA A 44 -7.84 25.61 -28.25
CA ALA A 44 -8.94 24.67 -28.03
C ALA A 44 -9.38 23.96 -29.33
N TYR A 45 -9.10 22.66 -29.43
CA TYR A 45 -9.70 21.81 -30.45
C TYR A 45 -11.18 21.55 -30.12
N ARG A 46 -12.10 22.15 -30.89
CA ARG A 46 -13.52 21.83 -30.85
C ARG A 46 -13.79 20.53 -31.60
N SER A 47 -14.18 19.48 -30.87
CA SER A 47 -14.89 18.33 -31.45
C SER A 47 -16.40 18.50 -31.28
N PRO A 48 -17.23 18.33 -32.32
CA PRO A 48 -18.68 18.47 -32.20
C PRO A 48 -19.32 17.27 -31.49
N GLN A 49 -20.22 17.53 -30.54
CA GLN A 49 -21.08 16.50 -29.94
C GLN A 49 -22.30 16.20 -30.85
N PRO A 50 -22.73 14.93 -30.98
CA PRO A 50 -24.09 14.59 -31.40
C PRO A 50 -25.09 14.76 -30.22
N PRO A 51 -26.38 15.03 -30.51
CA PRO A 51 -27.35 15.37 -29.48
C PRO A 51 -27.89 14.16 -28.70
N TYR A 52 -28.27 14.40 -27.44
CA TYR A 52 -28.99 13.47 -26.57
C TYR A 52 -30.39 13.16 -27.11
N GLN A 53 -30.82 11.90 -26.98
CA GLN A 53 -32.26 11.54 -26.91
C GLN A 53 -32.61 10.92 -25.56
N GLN A 54 -33.86 11.15 -25.15
CA GLN A 54 -34.37 10.89 -23.80
C GLN A 54 -34.58 9.40 -23.54
N GLN A 55 -34.32 8.97 -22.30
CA GLN A 55 -34.83 7.70 -21.76
C GLN A 55 -36.19 7.91 -21.10
N GLN A 56 -37.03 6.85 -21.11
CA GLN A 56 -38.00 6.38 -20.09
C GLN A 56 -39.04 5.46 -20.80
N PRO A 57 -39.69 4.49 -20.11
CA PRO A 57 -39.21 3.59 -19.07
C PRO A 57 -39.49 2.10 -19.39
N TYR A 58 -38.94 1.17 -18.57
CA TYR A 58 -39.33 -0.25 -18.57
C TYR A 58 -40.73 -0.45 -17.94
N PRO A 59 -41.47 -1.51 -18.30
CA PRO A 59 -41.47 -2.69 -17.40
C PRO A 59 -41.63 -4.08 -18.07
N GLN A 60 -40.94 -5.05 -17.45
CA GLN A 60 -41.31 -6.46 -17.14
C GLN A 60 -42.09 -7.41 -18.09
N GLN A 61 -41.64 -8.68 -17.98
CA GLN A 61 -42.40 -9.95 -17.78
C GLN A 61 -42.50 -11.02 -18.91
N GLN A 62 -42.02 -12.22 -18.52
CA GLN A 62 -42.57 -13.58 -18.71
C GLN A 62 -42.62 -14.29 -20.08
N PHE A 63 -42.10 -15.53 -20.06
CA PHE A 63 -42.41 -16.64 -20.97
C PHE A 63 -43.87 -17.10 -20.81
N PRO A 64 -44.57 -17.60 -21.85
CA PRO A 64 -44.47 -19.03 -22.22
C PRO A 64 -44.66 -19.38 -23.71
N HIS A 65 -44.45 -20.66 -24.06
CA HIS A 65 -44.96 -21.34 -25.28
C HIS A 65 -46.49 -21.63 -25.13
N PRO A 66 -47.28 -22.17 -26.11
CA PRO A 66 -46.93 -22.73 -27.44
C PRO A 66 -47.95 -22.47 -28.62
N GLN A 67 -47.68 -23.12 -29.78
CA GLN A 67 -48.63 -23.69 -30.78
C GLN A 67 -49.39 -22.88 -31.88
N LEU A 68 -49.30 -23.45 -33.11
CA LEU A 68 -50.31 -23.68 -34.19
C LEU A 68 -50.73 -22.62 -35.26
N GLN A 69 -50.54 -23.06 -36.53
CA GLN A 69 -51.39 -22.93 -37.75
C GLN A 69 -51.36 -21.69 -38.70
N GLN A 70 -51.78 -21.97 -39.95
CA GLN A 70 -51.74 -21.21 -41.23
C GLN A 70 -52.89 -20.14 -41.35
N PRO A 71 -53.14 -19.39 -42.48
CA PRO A 71 -52.59 -19.43 -43.86
C PRO A 71 -52.31 -18.08 -44.62
N SER A 72 -51.82 -18.20 -45.87
CA SER A 72 -51.88 -17.38 -47.13
C SER A 72 -52.65 -16.03 -47.18
N PRO A 73 -52.34 -15.04 -48.09
CA PRO A 73 -52.08 -15.22 -49.55
C PRO A 73 -51.09 -14.23 -50.28
N GLN A 74 -51.00 -14.37 -51.63
CA GLN A 74 -50.19 -13.55 -52.59
C GLN A 74 -50.88 -12.23 -53.05
N PRO A 75 -50.20 -11.31 -53.78
CA PRO A 75 -50.17 -11.33 -55.27
C PRO A 75 -48.86 -10.77 -55.94
N GLN A 76 -48.30 -11.39 -57.00
CA GLN A 76 -48.42 -11.10 -58.47
C GLN A 76 -47.26 -10.29 -59.13
N PHE A 77 -46.79 -10.76 -60.29
CA PHE A 77 -45.86 -10.11 -61.24
C PHE A 77 -46.36 -10.28 -62.70
N PRO A 78 -46.06 -9.35 -63.64
CA PRO A 78 -46.47 -9.44 -65.05
C PRO A 78 -45.49 -10.24 -65.97
N PRO A 79 -45.88 -10.58 -67.23
CA PRO A 79 -45.31 -11.71 -68.00
C PRO A 79 -44.50 -11.34 -69.28
N GLY A 80 -43.78 -12.30 -69.91
CA GLY A 80 -43.03 -11.98 -71.16
C GLY A 80 -42.26 -13.02 -72.01
N ARG A 81 -42.68 -14.30 -72.15
CA ARG A 81 -42.33 -15.27 -73.25
C ARG A 81 -40.87 -15.74 -73.51
N ALA A 82 -40.76 -16.84 -74.28
CA ALA A 82 -39.60 -17.73 -74.54
C ALA A 82 -39.13 -17.64 -76.04
N PRO A 83 -38.27 -18.50 -76.68
CA PRO A 83 -38.09 -19.98 -76.50
C PRO A 83 -36.65 -20.58 -76.72
N GLU A 84 -36.60 -21.92 -76.84
CA GLU A 84 -35.58 -22.82 -77.46
C GLU A 84 -34.53 -23.58 -76.61
N GLU A 85 -34.57 -24.93 -76.72
CA GLU A 85 -33.47 -25.90 -76.52
C GLU A 85 -32.76 -26.17 -77.88
N PRO A 86 -31.57 -26.84 -78.02
CA PRO A 86 -30.86 -27.81 -77.14
C PRO A 86 -29.32 -27.47 -77.06
N PRO A 87 -28.29 -28.38 -77.00
CA PRO A 87 -28.21 -29.84 -76.75
C PRO A 87 -27.12 -30.32 -75.75
N ARG A 88 -27.02 -31.65 -75.56
CA ARG A 88 -26.06 -32.36 -74.69
C ARG A 88 -24.71 -32.65 -75.38
N ARG A 89 -23.55 -32.42 -74.71
CA ARG A 89 -22.39 -33.38 -74.56
C ARG A 89 -21.08 -32.78 -74.00
N LYS A 90 -20.27 -33.65 -73.35
CA LYS A 90 -18.81 -33.60 -72.99
C LYS A 90 -18.42 -33.51 -71.49
N ARG A 91 -18.95 -34.42 -70.68
CA ARG A 91 -18.72 -34.57 -69.21
C ARG A 91 -17.31 -35.04 -68.76
N ARG A 92 -16.29 -35.09 -69.63
CA ARG A 92 -14.94 -35.66 -69.30
C ARG A 92 -13.77 -34.67 -69.28
N VAL A 93 -13.91 -33.45 -69.83
CA VAL A 93 -12.87 -32.41 -69.73
C VAL A 93 -13.04 -31.62 -68.42
N TRP A 94 -14.26 -31.22 -68.09
CA TRP A 94 -14.60 -30.56 -66.83
C TRP A 94 -14.16 -31.32 -65.59
N LEU A 95 -14.25 -32.65 -65.59
CA LEU A 95 -13.80 -33.48 -64.46
C LEU A 95 -12.28 -33.43 -64.25
N ARG A 96 -11.48 -33.30 -65.32
CA ARG A 96 -10.02 -33.13 -65.20
C ARG A 96 -9.65 -31.73 -64.73
N VAL A 97 -10.31 -30.69 -65.25
CA VAL A 97 -10.12 -29.31 -64.78
C VAL A 97 -10.51 -29.18 -63.31
N LEU A 98 -11.65 -29.76 -62.90
CA LEU A 98 -12.11 -29.75 -61.52
C LEU A 98 -11.11 -30.46 -60.59
N VAL A 99 -10.59 -31.64 -60.97
CA VAL A 99 -9.58 -32.36 -60.17
C VAL A 99 -8.26 -31.59 -60.09
N SER A 100 -7.79 -30.97 -61.17
CA SER A 100 -6.58 -30.14 -61.14
C SER A 100 -6.74 -28.88 -60.28
N VAL A 101 -7.91 -28.23 -60.33
CA VAL A 101 -8.24 -27.10 -59.46
C VAL A 101 -8.35 -27.55 -58.00
N LEU A 102 -9.00 -28.69 -57.72
CA LEU A 102 -9.09 -29.23 -56.37
C LEU A 102 -7.71 -29.60 -55.81
N ALA A 103 -6.83 -30.18 -56.63
CA ALA A 103 -5.45 -30.50 -56.26
C ALA A 103 -4.62 -29.23 -55.99
N LEU A 104 -4.77 -28.19 -56.81
CA LEU A 104 -4.13 -26.89 -56.57
C LEU A 104 -4.65 -26.20 -55.30
N VAL A 105 -5.95 -26.27 -55.03
CA VAL A 105 -6.55 -25.76 -53.78
C VAL A 105 -6.06 -26.57 -52.57
N LEU A 106 -5.99 -27.90 -52.66
CA LEU A 106 -5.45 -28.75 -51.59
C LEU A 106 -3.94 -28.54 -51.36
N LEU A 107 -3.16 -28.26 -52.41
CA LEU A 107 -1.74 -27.89 -52.27
C LEU A 107 -1.56 -26.47 -51.72
N ALA A 108 -2.43 -25.52 -52.08
CA ALA A 108 -2.40 -24.16 -51.53
C ALA A 108 -2.82 -24.14 -50.05
N VAL A 109 -3.91 -24.83 -49.70
CA VAL A 109 -4.40 -24.97 -48.32
C VAL A 109 -3.44 -25.82 -47.49
N GLY A 110 -2.88 -26.90 -48.05
CA GLY A 110 -1.84 -27.71 -47.40
C GLY A 110 -0.52 -26.94 -47.22
N GLY A 111 -0.14 -26.10 -48.19
CA GLY A 111 1.03 -25.23 -48.12
C GLY A 111 0.87 -24.11 -47.08
N LEU A 112 -0.30 -23.46 -47.03
CA LEU A 112 -0.66 -22.50 -45.99
C LEU A 112 -0.74 -23.17 -44.61
N GLY A 113 -1.38 -24.33 -44.51
CA GLY A 113 -1.45 -25.12 -43.27
C GLY A 113 -0.08 -25.56 -42.78
N TYR A 114 0.80 -26.01 -43.67
CA TYR A 114 2.19 -26.36 -43.35
C TYR A 114 3.03 -25.12 -42.98
N ALA A 115 2.83 -23.97 -43.64
CA ALA A 115 3.50 -22.72 -43.28
C ALA A 115 3.07 -22.22 -41.89
N VAL A 116 1.76 -22.24 -41.60
CA VAL A 116 1.21 -21.89 -40.27
C VAL A 116 1.69 -22.88 -39.22
N TRP A 117 1.60 -24.19 -39.46
CA TRP A 117 2.07 -25.23 -38.55
C TRP A 117 3.58 -25.15 -38.29
N ARG A 118 4.40 -24.91 -39.33
CA ARG A 118 5.85 -24.72 -39.19
C ARG A 118 6.20 -23.42 -38.46
N THR A 119 5.38 -22.38 -38.59
CA THR A 119 5.54 -21.12 -37.85
C THR A 119 5.14 -21.30 -36.39
N GLN A 120 4.03 -21.99 -36.11
CA GLN A 120 3.62 -22.36 -34.74
C GLN A 120 4.62 -23.32 -34.07
N GLN A 121 5.15 -24.32 -34.80
CA GLN A 121 6.23 -25.18 -34.31
C GLN A 121 7.49 -24.37 -34.00
N LYS A 122 7.89 -23.44 -34.89
CA LYS A 122 9.01 -22.53 -34.60
C LYS A 122 8.75 -21.63 -33.39
N GLN A 123 7.53 -21.11 -33.22
CA GLN A 123 7.15 -20.29 -32.06
C GLN A 123 7.11 -21.11 -30.78
N ALA A 124 6.58 -22.33 -30.80
CA ALA A 124 6.53 -23.23 -29.64
C ALA A 124 7.92 -23.76 -29.25
N GLN A 125 8.77 -24.02 -30.24
CA GLN A 125 10.17 -24.39 -30.02
C GLN A 125 10.96 -23.18 -29.50
N TYR A 126 10.80 -21.99 -30.10
CA TYR A 126 11.40 -20.75 -29.61
C TYR A 126 10.94 -20.41 -28.18
N ALA A 127 9.68 -20.62 -27.82
CA ALA A 127 9.16 -20.42 -26.47
C ALA A 127 9.67 -21.46 -25.45
N LYS A 128 10.01 -22.69 -25.89
CA LYS A 128 10.71 -23.68 -25.05
C LYS A 128 12.19 -23.34 -24.85
N ASP A 129 12.84 -22.89 -25.91
CA ASP A 129 14.28 -22.61 -25.92
C ASP A 129 14.61 -21.22 -25.34
N ASN A 130 13.63 -20.30 -25.33
CA ASN A 130 13.71 -18.92 -24.81
C ASN A 130 12.54 -18.65 -23.86
N ASP A 131 12.36 -19.49 -22.84
CA ASP A 131 11.45 -19.22 -21.72
C ASP A 131 11.85 -17.89 -21.05
N PRO A 132 11.07 -16.80 -21.20
CA PRO A 132 11.48 -15.49 -20.69
C PRO A 132 11.48 -15.48 -19.16
N VAL A 133 10.58 -16.22 -18.51
CA VAL A 133 10.48 -16.28 -17.04
C VAL A 133 11.73 -16.94 -16.48
N LYS A 134 12.20 -18.03 -17.07
CA LYS A 134 13.47 -18.67 -16.71
C LYS A 134 14.67 -17.74 -16.91
N ALA A 135 14.69 -16.97 -18.01
CA ALA A 135 15.77 -16.02 -18.27
C ALA A 135 15.77 -14.84 -17.28
N TRP A 136 14.61 -14.29 -16.94
CA TRP A 136 14.47 -13.26 -15.91
C TRP A 136 14.83 -13.77 -14.52
N ARG A 137 14.43 -14.99 -14.13
CA ARG A 137 14.90 -15.63 -12.89
C ARG A 137 16.44 -15.72 -12.84
N ALA A 138 17.10 -16.14 -13.92
CA ALA A 138 18.57 -16.17 -13.97
C ALA A 138 19.22 -14.77 -13.88
N GLN A 139 18.55 -13.72 -14.36
CA GLN A 139 18.99 -12.33 -14.19
C GLN A 139 18.81 -11.84 -12.74
N PHE A 140 17.71 -12.21 -12.08
CA PHE A 140 17.49 -11.90 -10.66
C PHE A 140 18.49 -12.65 -9.76
N ASP A 141 18.78 -13.93 -10.04
CA ASP A 141 19.85 -14.69 -9.37
C ASP A 141 21.21 -13.99 -9.49
N LYS A 142 21.50 -13.38 -10.64
CA LYS A 142 22.72 -12.60 -10.86
C LYS A 142 22.75 -11.33 -10.01
N MET A 143 21.64 -10.59 -9.93
CA MET A 143 21.54 -9.40 -9.07
C MET A 143 21.65 -9.74 -7.58
N TYR A 144 21.06 -10.85 -7.14
CA TYR A 144 21.22 -11.36 -5.78
C TYR A 144 22.69 -11.65 -5.45
N ARG A 145 23.38 -12.43 -6.29
CA ARG A 145 24.81 -12.72 -6.11
C ARG A 145 25.67 -11.46 -6.14
N ALA A 146 25.32 -10.47 -6.97
CA ALA A 146 26.01 -9.19 -7.03
C ALA A 146 25.85 -8.38 -5.74
N LEU A 147 24.66 -8.41 -5.11
CA LEU A 147 24.44 -7.80 -3.80
C LEU A 147 25.23 -8.54 -2.70
N GLU A 148 25.21 -9.87 -2.68
CA GLU A 148 25.96 -10.72 -1.75
C GLU A 148 27.48 -10.50 -1.85
N SER A 149 28.02 -10.47 -3.07
CA SER A 149 29.46 -10.26 -3.34
C SER A 149 29.90 -8.80 -3.31
N LYS A 150 28.95 -7.86 -3.18
CA LYS A 150 29.15 -6.40 -3.24
C LYS A 150 29.73 -5.91 -4.59
N ASP A 151 29.35 -6.57 -5.68
CA ASP A 151 29.66 -6.20 -7.06
C ASP A 151 28.60 -5.22 -7.62
N GLU A 152 28.87 -3.92 -7.54
CA GLU A 152 27.96 -2.87 -8.02
C GLU A 152 27.74 -2.93 -9.54
N ASP A 153 28.78 -3.26 -10.31
CA ASP A 153 28.71 -3.24 -11.77
C ASP A 153 27.90 -4.42 -12.29
N ALA A 154 28.08 -5.63 -11.73
CA ALA A 154 27.25 -6.79 -12.07
C ALA A 154 25.78 -6.61 -11.65
N PHE A 155 25.51 -5.85 -10.58
CA PHE A 155 24.15 -5.49 -10.17
C PHE A 155 23.49 -4.56 -11.18
N VAL A 156 24.17 -3.48 -11.59
CA VAL A 156 23.54 -2.45 -12.44
C VAL A 156 23.59 -2.73 -13.95
N GLU A 157 24.26 -3.80 -14.38
CA GLU A 157 24.44 -4.18 -15.79
C GLU A 157 23.13 -4.22 -16.60
N ILE A 158 22.03 -4.66 -15.97
CA ILE A 158 20.69 -4.80 -16.59
C ILE A 158 20.05 -3.44 -16.92
N PHE A 159 20.43 -2.36 -16.25
CA PHE A 159 19.86 -1.03 -16.43
C PHE A 159 20.57 -0.22 -17.52
N ALA A 160 19.79 0.52 -18.30
CA ALA A 160 20.28 1.41 -19.34
C ALA A 160 21.18 2.52 -18.78
N GLU A 161 22.21 2.90 -19.54
CA GLU A 161 23.15 3.97 -19.20
C GLU A 161 22.42 5.29 -18.89
N GLY A 162 23.01 6.10 -18.00
CA GLY A 162 22.46 7.39 -17.59
C GLY A 162 21.63 7.32 -16.31
N PRO A 163 20.59 8.17 -16.15
CA PRO A 163 19.94 8.39 -14.85
C PRO A 163 19.42 7.13 -14.15
N THR A 164 18.88 6.16 -14.90
CA THR A 164 18.35 4.92 -14.34
C THR A 164 19.44 4.05 -13.73
N ARG A 165 20.55 3.83 -14.45
CA ARG A 165 21.72 3.13 -13.90
C ARG A 165 22.31 3.83 -12.69
N GLU A 166 22.47 5.15 -12.75
CA GLU A 166 23.04 5.91 -11.62
C GLU A 166 22.13 5.90 -10.39
N LYS A 167 20.80 5.92 -10.57
CA LYS A 167 19.86 5.68 -9.46
C LYS A 167 20.04 4.27 -8.89
N GLN A 168 20.15 3.25 -9.73
CA GLN A 168 20.32 1.86 -9.26
C GLN A 168 21.68 1.61 -8.60
N ARG A 169 22.74 2.37 -8.93
CA ARG A 169 23.99 2.40 -8.15
C ARG A 169 23.77 2.93 -6.73
N LYS A 170 22.94 3.97 -6.55
CA LYS A 170 22.58 4.49 -5.21
C LYS A 170 21.77 3.45 -4.42
N VAL A 171 20.73 2.87 -5.05
CA VAL A 171 19.93 1.78 -4.47
C VAL A 171 20.82 0.64 -3.99
N PHE A 172 21.73 0.15 -4.84
CA PHE A 172 22.71 -0.88 -4.46
C PHE A 172 23.51 -0.52 -3.21
N ARG A 173 24.12 0.67 -3.17
CA ARG A 173 24.93 1.14 -2.02
C ARG A 173 24.13 1.26 -0.73
N ASN A 174 22.82 1.53 -0.82
CA ASN A 174 21.91 1.54 0.31
C ASN A 174 21.54 0.10 0.74
N LEU A 175 21.19 -0.78 -0.21
CA LEU A 175 20.85 -2.19 0.07
C LEU A 175 22.03 -2.98 0.69
N VAL A 176 23.28 -2.66 0.36
CA VAL A 176 24.49 -3.28 0.95
C VAL A 176 24.67 -2.94 2.45
N ARG A 177 23.99 -1.91 2.97
CA ARG A 177 24.07 -1.49 4.40
C ARG A 177 23.06 -2.20 5.30
N MET A 178 22.08 -2.87 4.69
CA MET A 178 20.94 -3.44 5.40
C MET A 178 21.24 -4.85 5.95
N PRO A 179 20.74 -5.20 7.14
CA PRO A 179 20.87 -6.55 7.69
C PRO A 179 19.78 -7.46 7.12
N TRP A 180 20.10 -8.22 6.07
CA TRP A 180 19.18 -9.17 5.44
C TRP A 180 19.35 -10.59 6.00
N ASP A 181 18.25 -11.23 6.37
CA ASP A 181 18.17 -12.71 6.44
C ASP A 181 17.91 -13.27 5.03
N GLN A 182 17.09 -12.57 4.23
CA GLN A 182 16.80 -12.90 2.83
C GLN A 182 16.69 -11.61 2.01
N VAL A 183 17.10 -11.66 0.74
CA VAL A 183 16.99 -10.54 -0.21
C VAL A 183 17.06 -11.08 -1.64
N GLY A 184 16.32 -10.49 -2.58
CA GLY A 184 16.28 -10.94 -3.97
C GLY A 184 15.16 -10.31 -4.78
N TRP A 185 14.99 -10.77 -6.03
CA TRP A 185 13.95 -10.29 -6.94
C TRP A 185 13.25 -11.47 -7.61
N THR A 186 11.97 -11.31 -7.91
CA THR A 186 11.19 -12.27 -8.70
C THR A 186 10.18 -11.53 -9.58
N SER A 187 9.59 -12.24 -10.54
CA SER A 187 8.45 -11.74 -11.31
C SER A 187 7.42 -12.86 -11.50
N ALA A 188 6.14 -12.51 -11.37
CA ALA A 188 5.04 -13.47 -11.59
C ALA A 188 4.89 -13.89 -13.08
N GLY A 189 5.58 -13.20 -13.99
CA GLY A 189 5.57 -13.47 -15.42
C GLY A 189 6.70 -12.75 -16.17
N GLY A 190 6.64 -12.82 -17.50
CA GLY A 190 7.49 -12.01 -18.38
C GLY A 190 6.87 -10.63 -18.68
N PRO A 191 7.58 -9.76 -19.41
CA PRO A 191 7.10 -8.41 -19.68
C PRO A 191 5.83 -8.36 -20.54
N VAL A 192 4.96 -7.38 -20.26
CA VAL A 192 3.70 -7.15 -20.97
C VAL A 192 3.61 -5.65 -21.33
N LYS A 193 3.43 -5.32 -22.61
CA LYS A 193 3.30 -3.93 -23.10
C LYS A 193 4.43 -2.99 -22.61
N GLY A 194 5.67 -3.47 -22.65
CA GLY A 194 6.84 -2.69 -22.28
C GLY A 194 7.05 -2.51 -20.77
N THR A 195 6.30 -3.22 -19.92
CA THR A 195 6.52 -3.22 -18.47
C THR A 195 6.73 -4.63 -17.94
N LEU A 196 7.58 -4.76 -16.92
CA LEU A 196 7.80 -5.98 -16.15
C LEU A 196 7.48 -5.66 -14.69
N GLN A 197 6.51 -6.38 -14.12
CA GLN A 197 6.28 -6.37 -12.68
C GLN A 197 7.38 -7.17 -11.99
N VAL A 198 8.05 -6.55 -11.01
CA VAL A 198 9.15 -7.15 -10.25
C VAL A 198 8.89 -6.96 -8.76
N SER A 199 8.80 -8.07 -8.03
CA SER A 199 8.72 -8.07 -6.57
C SER A 199 10.14 -8.01 -6.00
N PHE A 200 10.44 -7.01 -5.18
CA PHE A 200 11.65 -7.00 -4.35
C PHE A 200 11.38 -7.80 -3.08
N VAL A 201 11.89 -9.04 -3.05
CA VAL A 201 11.66 -10.01 -1.98
C VAL A 201 12.74 -9.86 -0.93
N HIS A 202 12.38 -9.61 0.32
CA HIS A 202 13.37 -9.47 1.38
C HIS A 202 12.84 -9.83 2.77
N GLN A 203 13.75 -10.06 3.71
CA GLN A 203 13.47 -10.25 5.13
C GLN A 203 14.56 -9.53 5.92
N VAL A 204 14.20 -8.45 6.62
CA VAL A 204 15.13 -7.73 7.51
C VAL A 204 15.38 -8.59 8.75
N ALA A 205 16.65 -8.88 9.04
CA ALA A 205 17.06 -9.79 10.09
C ALA A 205 16.61 -9.32 11.48
N GLY A 206 16.01 -10.24 12.24
CA GLY A 206 15.46 -9.96 13.58
C GLY A 206 14.24 -9.03 13.61
N VAL A 207 13.70 -8.63 12.44
CA VAL A 207 12.58 -7.70 12.30
C VAL A 207 11.40 -8.37 11.62
N ASP A 208 11.58 -8.82 10.37
CA ASP A 208 10.50 -9.39 9.57
C ASP A 208 10.23 -10.85 9.97
N ASN A 209 8.96 -11.17 10.18
CA ASN A 209 8.50 -12.48 10.63
C ASN A 209 8.59 -13.57 9.56
N LEU A 210 8.46 -13.16 8.30
CA LEU A 210 8.49 -13.94 7.07
C LEU A 210 9.08 -13.06 5.94
N PRO A 211 9.57 -13.62 4.83
CA PRO A 211 9.92 -12.84 3.64
C PRO A 211 8.73 -12.06 3.10
N VAL A 212 8.96 -10.77 2.85
CA VAL A 212 7.97 -9.82 2.35
C VAL A 212 8.30 -9.35 0.93
N ALA A 213 7.31 -8.79 0.23
CA ALA A 213 7.47 -8.20 -1.10
C ALA A 213 7.06 -6.74 -1.14
N GLU A 214 7.83 -5.95 -1.89
CA GLU A 214 7.46 -4.63 -2.39
C GLU A 214 7.39 -4.70 -3.92
N GLU A 215 6.37 -4.09 -4.53
CA GLU A 215 6.09 -4.25 -5.97
C GLU A 215 6.58 -3.07 -6.83
N TYR A 216 7.48 -3.37 -7.76
CA TYR A 216 8.11 -2.44 -8.69
C TYR A 216 7.63 -2.70 -10.13
N GLU A 217 7.65 -1.66 -10.96
CA GLU A 217 7.47 -1.74 -12.40
C GLU A 217 8.78 -1.31 -13.09
N TRP A 218 9.32 -2.21 -13.91
CA TRP A 218 10.52 -1.99 -14.71
C TRP A 218 10.12 -1.77 -16.17
N MET A 219 10.51 -0.64 -16.74
CA MET A 219 10.24 -0.33 -18.15
C MET A 219 11.27 -1.04 -19.05
N VAL A 220 10.77 -1.76 -20.05
CA VAL A 220 11.56 -2.52 -21.03
C VAL A 220 10.98 -2.33 -22.45
N PRO A 221 11.70 -2.68 -23.52
CA PRO A 221 11.14 -2.61 -24.88
C PRO A 221 9.89 -3.48 -25.07
N ASP A 222 8.96 -3.03 -25.92
CA ASP A 222 7.76 -3.79 -26.27
C ASP A 222 8.08 -5.13 -26.98
N GLY A 223 7.48 -6.22 -26.49
CA GLY A 223 7.52 -7.52 -27.16
C GLY A 223 6.99 -8.67 -26.29
N LEU A 224 6.51 -9.75 -26.91
CA LEU A 224 6.01 -10.94 -26.18
C LEU A 224 7.12 -11.82 -25.58
N PHE A 225 8.38 -11.65 -26.00
CA PHE A 225 9.50 -12.53 -25.64
C PHE A 225 10.77 -11.72 -25.36
N VAL A 226 10.66 -10.76 -24.44
CA VAL A 226 11.79 -9.90 -24.03
C VAL A 226 12.67 -10.67 -23.04
N VAL A 227 13.85 -11.07 -23.52
CA VAL A 227 14.90 -11.74 -22.75
C VAL A 227 15.83 -10.68 -22.13
N PRO A 228 16.23 -10.80 -20.84
CA PRO A 228 17.16 -9.87 -20.21
C PRO A 228 18.51 -9.84 -20.92
N LYS A 229 19.08 -8.63 -21.03
CA LYS A 229 20.42 -8.35 -21.59
C LYS A 229 20.95 -7.05 -20.98
N PRO A 230 22.26 -6.77 -21.05
CA PRO A 230 22.81 -5.51 -20.54
C PRO A 230 22.12 -4.28 -21.12
N GLY A 231 21.85 -3.29 -20.26
CA GLY A 231 21.23 -2.01 -20.67
C GLY A 231 19.77 -2.08 -21.11
N LEU A 232 19.02 -3.13 -20.75
CA LEU A 232 17.64 -3.34 -21.20
C LEU A 232 16.60 -2.49 -20.45
N VAL A 233 16.75 -2.35 -19.13
CA VAL A 233 15.73 -1.70 -18.28
C VAL A 233 15.95 -0.18 -18.30
N THR A 234 14.99 0.57 -18.83
CA THR A 234 15.13 2.01 -19.07
C THR A 234 14.65 2.89 -17.93
N GLU A 235 13.77 2.38 -17.06
CA GLU A 235 13.21 3.09 -15.89
C GLU A 235 12.78 2.06 -14.84
N VAL A 236 12.85 2.43 -13.55
CA VAL A 236 12.32 1.66 -12.42
C VAL A 236 11.47 2.59 -11.56
N ARG A 237 10.23 2.17 -11.28
CA ARG A 237 9.26 2.89 -10.45
C ARG A 237 8.41 1.93 -9.63
N GLY A 238 7.57 2.45 -8.75
CA GLY A 238 6.55 1.66 -8.05
C GLY A 238 5.46 1.17 -9.01
N TRP A 239 4.93 -0.03 -8.78
CA TRP A 239 3.88 -0.63 -9.59
C TRP A 239 2.60 0.23 -9.60
N LEU A 240 2.11 0.51 -10.81
CA LEU A 240 0.88 1.27 -11.06
C LEU A 240 -0.28 0.32 -11.41
N ASP A 241 -1.46 0.57 -10.83
CA ASP A 241 -2.70 -0.08 -11.24
C ASP A 241 -3.01 0.25 -12.71
N PRO A 242 -3.13 -0.75 -13.61
CA PRO A 242 -3.37 -0.52 -15.04
C PRO A 242 -4.68 0.20 -15.39
N ILE A 243 -5.64 0.28 -14.46
CA ILE A 243 -6.96 0.89 -14.70
C ILE A 243 -6.98 2.37 -14.27
N SER A 244 -6.53 2.67 -13.05
CA SER A 244 -6.54 4.01 -12.47
C SER A 244 -5.26 4.81 -12.70
N GLY A 245 -4.15 4.16 -13.10
CA GLY A 245 -2.84 4.77 -13.27
C GLY A 245 -2.18 5.23 -11.97
N LYS A 246 -2.73 4.84 -10.82
CA LYS A 246 -2.20 5.18 -9.48
C LYS A 246 -1.27 4.07 -9.00
N THR A 247 -0.29 4.43 -8.18
CA THR A 247 0.53 3.44 -7.44
C THR A 247 -0.36 2.54 -6.60
N VAL A 248 -0.19 1.22 -6.70
CA VAL A 248 -0.93 0.29 -5.84
C VAL A 248 -0.40 0.34 -4.41
N LYS A 249 -1.25 0.06 -3.42
CA LYS A 249 -0.86 0.07 -2.00
C LYS A 249 0.25 -0.93 -1.65
N THR A 250 0.32 -2.05 -2.37
CA THR A 250 1.37 -3.09 -2.23
C THR A 250 2.69 -2.73 -2.91
N SER A 251 2.75 -1.61 -3.65
CA SER A 251 4.00 -1.17 -4.28
C SER A 251 5.03 -0.75 -3.25
N LEU A 252 4.58 -0.10 -2.17
CA LEU A 252 5.43 0.34 -1.06
C LEU A 252 6.68 1.10 -1.54
N TYR A 253 6.52 1.88 -2.61
CA TYR A 253 7.60 2.62 -3.26
C TYR A 253 7.36 4.13 -3.19
N PRO A 254 8.41 4.96 -3.03
CA PRO A 254 9.81 4.58 -2.78
C PRO A 254 10.06 4.09 -1.36
N GLY A 255 10.88 3.05 -1.21
CA GLY A 255 11.52 2.74 0.06
C GLY A 255 12.68 3.70 0.37
N PRO A 256 13.28 3.66 1.57
CA PRO A 256 14.40 4.53 1.94
C PRO A 256 15.63 4.31 1.04
N TRP A 257 15.85 3.08 0.56
CA TRP A 257 16.92 2.77 -0.39
C TRP A 257 16.71 3.37 -1.79
N ASP A 258 15.46 3.60 -2.21
CA ASP A 258 15.12 4.30 -3.47
C ASP A 258 15.17 5.82 -3.37
N LEU A 259 14.90 6.34 -2.17
CA LEU A 259 14.68 7.75 -1.89
C LEU A 259 15.98 8.49 -1.57
N TYR A 260 16.87 7.87 -0.80
CA TYR A 260 18.07 8.52 -0.28
C TYR A 260 19.28 8.38 -1.20
N ASP A 261 20.03 9.48 -1.33
CA ASP A 261 21.30 9.50 -2.07
C ASP A 261 22.38 8.68 -1.34
N GLU A 262 22.37 8.72 0.00
CA GLU A 262 23.08 7.79 0.88
C GLU A 262 22.25 7.57 2.15
N MET A 263 22.11 6.31 2.58
CA MET A 263 21.38 5.92 3.80
C MET A 263 22.33 5.66 4.97
N SER A 264 21.98 6.13 6.17
CA SER A 264 22.55 5.67 7.44
C SER A 264 21.68 4.57 8.03
N VAL A 265 22.29 3.57 8.67
CA VAL A 265 21.61 2.42 9.28
C VAL A 265 22.18 2.20 10.67
N GLU A 266 21.30 2.12 11.67
CA GLU A 266 21.61 1.71 13.03
C GLU A 266 20.82 0.43 13.37
N VAL A 267 21.51 -0.55 13.96
CA VAL A 267 20.92 -1.84 14.34
C VAL A 267 21.01 -2.02 15.84
N ARG A 268 19.93 -2.51 16.45
CA ARG A 268 19.83 -2.95 17.85
C ARG A 268 19.06 -4.27 17.88
N ASP A 269 18.99 -4.90 19.05
CA ASP A 269 18.19 -6.11 19.22
C ASP A 269 16.72 -5.83 18.86
N HIS A 270 16.16 -6.64 17.96
CA HIS A 270 14.80 -6.49 17.41
C HIS A 270 14.46 -5.12 16.75
N LEU A 271 15.45 -4.31 16.36
CA LEU A 271 15.23 -2.99 15.76
C LEU A 271 16.28 -2.63 14.71
N VAL A 272 15.81 -2.19 13.55
CA VAL A 272 16.63 -1.53 12.52
C VAL A 272 16.05 -0.15 12.26
N VAL A 273 16.87 0.89 12.44
CA VAL A 273 16.51 2.28 12.19
C VAL A 273 17.35 2.83 11.04
N VAL A 274 16.73 3.51 10.09
CA VAL A 274 17.40 4.13 8.95
C VAL A 274 17.01 5.60 8.79
N SER A 275 17.89 6.38 8.18
CA SER A 275 17.63 7.78 7.79
C SER A 275 18.45 8.15 6.56
N ASP A 276 18.15 9.30 5.95
CA ASP A 276 19.11 9.97 5.07
C ASP A 276 20.43 10.24 5.82
N LYS A 277 21.56 10.16 5.10
CA LYS A 277 22.90 10.37 5.67
C LYS A 277 23.07 11.74 6.34
N ALA A 278 22.40 12.79 5.86
CA ALA A 278 22.43 14.12 6.45
C ALA A 278 21.77 14.18 7.86
N GLN A 279 20.99 13.16 8.24
CA GLN A 279 20.28 13.05 9.52
C GLN A 279 20.94 12.04 10.48
N GLU A 280 22.17 11.60 10.20
CA GLU A 280 22.88 10.58 11.00
C GLU A 280 23.05 10.96 12.48
N ALA A 281 23.10 12.24 12.81
CA ALA A 281 23.20 12.71 14.19
C ALA A 281 21.90 12.49 14.97
N GLU A 282 20.75 12.86 14.40
CA GLU A 282 19.42 12.57 14.92
C GLU A 282 19.18 11.05 15.01
N LEU A 283 19.51 10.29 13.96
CA LEU A 283 19.42 8.83 13.95
C LEU A 283 20.12 8.20 15.17
N LYS A 284 21.38 8.56 15.40
CA LYS A 284 22.17 8.03 16.53
C LYS A 284 21.66 8.48 17.89
N ARG A 285 21.12 9.70 17.97
CA ARG A 285 20.51 10.25 19.20
C ARG A 285 19.23 9.49 19.59
N ASP A 286 18.42 9.10 18.61
CA ASP A 286 17.06 8.60 18.82
C ASP A 286 16.96 7.07 18.83
N THR A 287 17.89 6.38 18.16
CA THR A 287 17.91 4.89 18.06
C THR A 287 17.80 4.21 19.42
N ASP A 288 18.56 4.63 20.44
CA ASP A 288 18.55 3.96 21.73
C ASP A 288 17.24 4.17 22.51
N VAL A 289 16.50 5.26 22.23
CA VAL A 289 15.15 5.50 22.77
C VAL A 289 14.13 4.62 22.06
N LEU A 290 14.26 4.46 20.74
CA LEU A 290 13.43 3.54 19.95
C LEU A 290 13.71 2.08 20.30
N ALA A 291 14.94 1.71 20.65
CA ALA A 291 15.29 0.37 21.14
C ALA A 291 14.60 0.07 22.49
N GLN A 292 14.46 1.08 23.36
CA GLN A 292 13.66 0.94 24.57
C GLN A 292 12.17 0.76 24.27
N ALA A 293 11.61 1.51 23.30
CA ALA A 293 10.23 1.32 22.85
C ALA A 293 9.98 -0.11 22.33
N ALA A 294 10.86 -0.59 21.44
CA ALA A 294 10.81 -1.94 20.86
C ALA A 294 10.82 -3.02 21.96
N LYS A 295 11.74 -2.88 22.92
CA LYS A 295 11.83 -3.79 24.06
C LYS A 295 10.57 -3.76 24.93
N ASP A 296 10.08 -2.57 25.30
CA ASP A 296 8.91 -2.43 26.19
C ASP A 296 7.66 -3.10 25.61
N ASP A 297 7.49 -3.03 24.30
CA ASP A 297 6.31 -3.56 23.60
C ASP A 297 6.42 -5.06 23.33
N LEU A 298 7.60 -5.56 22.96
CA LEU A 298 7.87 -7.00 22.86
C LEU A 298 7.79 -7.69 24.24
N GLU A 299 8.25 -7.04 25.31
CA GLU A 299 8.09 -7.53 26.68
C GLU A 299 6.62 -7.50 27.14
N ALA A 300 5.85 -6.49 26.73
CA ALA A 300 4.40 -6.45 26.97
C ALA A 300 3.69 -7.62 26.30
N TRP A 301 4.00 -7.89 25.02
CA TRP A 301 3.42 -9.01 24.29
C TRP A 301 3.84 -10.36 24.89
N ARG A 302 5.14 -10.55 25.20
CA ARG A 302 5.61 -11.79 25.84
C ARG A 302 4.92 -12.09 27.18
N LYS A 303 4.52 -11.05 27.92
CA LYS A 303 3.85 -11.18 29.23
C LYS A 303 2.36 -11.48 29.13
N SER A 304 1.67 -10.87 28.15
CA SER A 304 0.20 -10.81 28.15
C SER A 304 -0.45 -11.20 26.82
N GLY A 305 0.33 -11.29 25.75
CA GLY A 305 -0.11 -11.82 24.46
C GLY A 305 -0.41 -13.32 24.52
N PRO A 306 -1.32 -13.81 23.67
CA PRO A 306 -1.48 -15.24 23.48
C PRO A 306 -0.21 -15.85 22.88
N ALA A 307 -0.01 -17.15 23.11
CA ALA A 307 1.03 -17.90 22.41
C ALA A 307 0.79 -17.88 20.88
N PRO A 308 1.83 -17.88 20.04
CA PRO A 308 1.70 -18.01 18.59
C PRO A 308 0.82 -19.18 18.17
N ALA A 309 0.01 -18.97 17.14
CA ALA A 309 -0.95 -19.97 16.65
C ALA A 309 -0.92 -20.05 15.12
N ASN A 310 -0.53 -21.23 14.62
CA ASN A 310 -0.17 -21.44 13.21
C ASN A 310 0.97 -20.49 12.79
N ASP A 311 1.01 -20.05 11.52
CA ASP A 311 2.00 -19.10 11.02
C ASP A 311 1.80 -17.65 11.54
N ARG A 312 0.76 -17.39 12.36
CA ARG A 312 0.46 -16.07 12.93
C ARG A 312 1.12 -15.91 14.29
N LYS A 313 2.01 -14.92 14.37
CA LYS A 313 2.77 -14.50 15.54
C LYS A 313 2.83 -12.97 15.58
N PRO A 314 3.01 -12.35 16.76
CA PRO A 314 3.29 -10.92 16.86
C PRO A 314 4.57 -10.56 16.09
N GLY A 315 4.73 -9.28 15.73
CA GLY A 315 5.95 -8.76 15.11
C GLY A 315 7.21 -9.21 15.86
N ALA A 316 8.21 -9.73 15.14
CA ALA A 316 9.47 -10.16 15.75
C ALA A 316 10.40 -8.99 16.08
N GLY A 317 10.26 -7.87 15.38
CA GLY A 317 10.99 -6.63 15.60
C GLY A 317 10.47 -5.54 14.68
N PHE A 318 11.21 -4.45 14.55
CA PHE A 318 10.71 -3.22 13.93
C PHE A 318 11.69 -2.62 12.90
N PHE A 319 11.16 -2.22 11.75
CA PHE A 319 11.88 -1.42 10.75
C PHE A 319 11.36 0.02 10.80
N VAL A 320 12.23 0.97 11.15
CA VAL A 320 11.86 2.38 11.34
C VAL A 320 12.68 3.28 10.41
N VAL A 321 12.01 4.13 9.64
CA VAL A 321 12.60 5.23 8.89
C VAL A 321 12.38 6.53 9.66
N LEU A 322 13.47 7.24 9.96
CA LEU A 322 13.44 8.58 10.53
C LEU A 322 13.64 9.61 9.42
N GLU A 323 12.65 10.48 9.25
CA GLU A 323 12.66 11.49 8.19
C GLU A 323 12.27 12.87 8.76
N LYS A 324 12.97 13.92 8.32
CA LYS A 324 12.82 15.30 8.77
C LYS A 324 12.25 16.21 7.67
N ASP A 325 12.43 15.83 6.41
CA ASP A 325 11.81 16.52 5.28
C ASP A 325 10.38 16.00 5.09
N ARG A 326 9.40 16.90 5.24
CA ARG A 326 7.97 16.51 5.21
C ARG A 326 7.55 15.97 3.84
N ASP A 327 8.18 16.43 2.76
CA ASP A 327 7.86 15.99 1.41
C ASP A 327 8.50 14.64 1.07
N ALA A 328 9.62 14.28 1.70
CA ALA A 328 10.19 12.93 1.70
C ALA A 328 9.34 11.98 2.55
N TYR A 329 8.98 12.38 3.78
CA TYR A 329 8.17 11.60 4.71
C TYR A 329 6.85 11.15 4.07
N ASN A 330 6.12 12.06 3.42
CA ASN A 330 4.83 11.74 2.80
C ASN A 330 4.94 10.78 1.60
N LYS A 331 6.13 10.63 1.00
CA LYS A 331 6.37 9.74 -0.16
C LYS A 331 6.79 8.34 0.26
N LEU A 332 7.45 8.19 1.41
CA LEU A 332 7.95 6.90 1.89
C LEU A 332 6.85 5.84 1.85
N TYR A 333 7.07 4.81 1.04
CA TYR A 333 6.17 3.67 0.79
C TYR A 333 4.77 4.00 0.22
N LEU A 334 4.45 5.28 -0.01
CA LEU A 334 3.10 5.75 -0.38
C LEU A 334 3.07 6.48 -1.73
N GLY A 335 4.24 6.68 -2.33
CA GLY A 335 4.41 7.23 -3.67
C GLY A 335 4.21 8.75 -3.73
N ALA A 336 4.37 9.32 -4.92
CA ALA A 336 4.33 10.77 -5.14
C ALA A 336 2.92 11.41 -5.02
N ASN A 337 1.88 10.62 -4.70
CA ASN A 337 0.48 11.02 -4.85
C ASN A 337 -0.33 10.98 -3.53
N LYS A 338 0.30 10.76 -2.36
CA LYS A 338 -0.38 10.91 -1.06
C LYS A 338 -0.64 12.41 -0.80
N GLU A 339 -1.85 12.76 -0.38
CA GLU A 339 -2.11 14.09 0.16
C GLU A 339 -1.32 14.28 1.48
N ASN A 340 -0.65 15.43 1.64
CA ASN A 340 0.11 15.74 2.85
C ASN A 340 -0.82 15.92 4.05
N ASP A 341 -0.98 14.89 4.88
CA ASP A 341 -1.71 14.96 6.14
C ASP A 341 -0.80 15.58 7.21
N ASN A 342 -0.91 16.89 7.42
CA ASN A 342 -0.07 17.64 8.36
C ASN A 342 -0.23 17.27 9.85
N LEU A 343 -1.12 16.33 10.20
CA LEU A 343 -1.34 15.85 11.57
C LEU A 343 -0.72 14.45 11.81
N GLU A 344 -0.30 13.75 10.76
CA GLU A 344 0.32 12.42 10.84
C GLU A 344 1.82 12.56 11.20
N ALA A 345 2.21 12.14 12.42
CA ALA A 345 3.60 12.23 12.90
C ALA A 345 4.38 10.90 12.81
N GLY A 346 3.67 9.82 12.51
CA GLY A 346 4.18 8.48 12.28
C GLY A 346 3.15 7.68 11.49
N VAL A 347 3.62 6.67 10.77
CA VAL A 347 2.76 5.73 10.05
C VAL A 347 3.41 4.34 10.02
N ASN A 348 2.64 3.33 10.43
CA ASN A 348 2.97 1.92 10.24
C ASN A 348 2.28 1.34 9.00
N LEU A 349 3.05 0.70 8.12
CA LEU A 349 2.57 0.08 6.89
C LEU A 349 2.81 -1.43 6.91
N GLU A 350 1.73 -2.19 6.82
CA GLU A 350 1.74 -3.66 6.81
C GLU A 350 2.27 -4.17 5.47
N VAL A 351 3.31 -5.01 5.49
CA VAL A 351 3.90 -5.58 4.26
C VAL A 351 3.45 -7.03 4.08
N PRO A 352 2.78 -7.38 2.96
CA PRO A 352 2.43 -8.76 2.66
C PRO A 352 3.65 -9.69 2.53
N THR A 353 3.49 -10.93 2.96
CA THR A 353 4.43 -12.01 2.61
C THR A 353 4.37 -12.31 1.11
N VAL A 354 5.44 -12.88 0.54
CA VAL A 354 5.52 -13.27 -0.89
C VAL A 354 4.72 -14.54 -1.24
N ASP A 355 3.80 -15.01 -0.39
CA ASP A 355 3.39 -16.43 -0.35
C ASP A 355 2.97 -16.98 -1.73
N GLU A 356 3.80 -17.87 -2.30
CA GLU A 356 3.50 -18.60 -3.53
C GLU A 356 2.33 -19.58 -3.27
N PHE A 357 1.10 -19.05 -3.31
CA PHE A 357 -0.18 -19.77 -3.33
C PHE A 357 -0.31 -20.95 -2.35
N GLY A 358 -0.49 -20.70 -1.04
CA GLY A 358 -0.72 -21.83 -0.12
C GLY A 358 -1.35 -21.55 1.25
N LYS A 359 -0.69 -20.80 2.14
CA LYS A 359 -0.83 -21.04 3.58
C LYS A 359 -2.16 -20.59 4.19
N VAL A 360 -2.76 -19.53 3.66
CA VAL A 360 -4.03 -18.94 4.18
C VAL A 360 -5.23 -19.11 3.23
N GLY A 361 -5.06 -19.89 2.15
CA GLY A 361 -6.07 -20.08 1.12
C GLY A 361 -5.99 -19.03 0.00
N ALA A 362 -6.69 -19.30 -1.10
CA ALA A 362 -6.69 -18.42 -2.28
C ALA A 362 -7.35 -17.07 -2.00
N GLY A 363 -6.80 -15.99 -2.57
CA GLY A 363 -7.30 -14.63 -2.41
C GLY A 363 -7.03 -14.01 -1.04
N LYS A 364 -6.02 -14.53 -0.32
CA LYS A 364 -5.61 -14.07 1.01
C LYS A 364 -4.09 -14.02 1.14
N SER A 365 -3.62 -13.02 1.89
CA SER A 365 -2.20 -12.77 2.18
C SER A 365 -1.98 -12.62 3.69
N LEU A 366 -0.92 -13.27 4.20
CA LEU A 366 -0.37 -12.95 5.53
C LEU A 366 0.42 -11.64 5.46
N ILE A 367 0.54 -10.96 6.60
CA ILE A 367 1.49 -9.86 6.76
C ILE A 367 2.79 -10.42 7.33
N GLY A 368 3.88 -10.31 6.56
CA GLY A 368 5.19 -10.84 6.95
C GLY A 368 6.03 -9.87 7.79
N GLY A 369 5.71 -8.57 7.75
CA GLY A 369 6.44 -7.53 8.46
C GLY A 369 5.73 -6.18 8.38
N SER A 370 6.41 -5.12 8.80
CA SER A 370 5.90 -3.75 8.67
C SER A 370 7.01 -2.75 8.42
N ARG A 371 6.67 -1.61 7.81
CA ARG A 371 7.56 -0.46 7.61
C ARG A 371 6.97 0.72 8.36
N ILE A 372 7.72 1.24 9.34
CA ILE A 372 7.34 2.43 10.10
C ILE A 372 8.10 3.62 9.52
N ALA A 373 7.42 4.74 9.28
CA ALA A 373 8.07 6.03 9.04
C ALA A 373 7.65 7.02 10.15
N MET A 374 8.58 7.88 10.61
CA MET A 374 8.31 8.91 11.63
C MET A 374 8.84 10.28 11.21
N ASP A 375 8.04 11.32 11.43
CA ASP A 375 8.42 12.71 11.18
C ASP A 375 9.22 13.29 12.37
N THR A 376 10.52 13.43 12.16
CA THR A 376 11.49 13.99 13.12
C THR A 376 11.59 15.52 13.11
N GLY A 377 10.93 16.19 12.17
CA GLY A 377 10.70 17.64 12.21
C GLY A 377 9.69 18.05 13.29
N GLY A 378 8.84 17.11 13.74
CA GLY A 378 7.81 17.34 14.75
C GLY A 378 8.31 17.62 16.17
N SER A 379 7.44 18.20 17.01
CA SER A 379 7.73 18.53 18.41
C SER A 379 8.07 17.32 19.29
N ARG A 380 7.70 16.10 18.88
CA ARG A 380 8.11 14.86 19.56
C ARG A 380 9.61 14.61 19.54
N PHE A 381 10.31 15.05 18.49
CA PHE A 381 11.75 14.87 18.28
C PHE A 381 12.57 16.15 18.55
N THR A 382 11.90 17.30 18.67
CA THR A 382 12.53 18.63 18.81
C THR A 382 12.14 19.39 20.09
N GLY A 383 11.14 18.93 20.83
CA GLY A 383 10.68 19.56 22.07
C GLY A 383 11.63 19.38 23.26
N SER A 384 11.37 20.11 24.35
CA SER A 384 12.19 20.05 25.57
C SER A 384 12.22 18.68 26.25
N ASP A 385 11.15 17.89 26.08
CA ASP A 385 11.06 16.49 26.53
C ASP A 385 10.98 15.51 25.35
N TRP A 386 11.85 15.71 24.35
CA TRP A 386 11.90 14.87 23.15
C TRP A 386 12.09 13.38 23.47
N ARG A 387 12.78 13.01 24.56
CA ARG A 387 12.95 11.60 24.92
C ARG A 387 11.62 10.92 25.25
N ALA A 388 10.74 11.58 25.99
CA ALA A 388 9.39 11.08 26.21
C ALA A 388 8.58 11.05 24.91
N GLY A 389 8.73 12.07 24.05
CA GLY A 389 8.06 12.17 22.76
C GLY A 389 8.44 11.05 21.76
N VAL A 390 9.74 10.74 21.65
CA VAL A 390 10.27 9.64 20.82
C VAL A 390 9.86 8.28 21.38
N LEU A 391 9.89 8.09 22.71
CA LEU A 391 9.43 6.85 23.35
C LEU A 391 7.91 6.64 23.15
N ASP A 392 7.11 7.71 23.21
CA ASP A 392 5.66 7.68 23.01
C ASP A 392 5.27 7.27 21.58
N ILE A 393 5.80 7.96 20.56
CA ILE A 393 5.52 7.61 19.15
C ILE A 393 6.15 6.27 18.75
N GLY A 394 7.33 5.95 19.30
CA GLY A 394 7.98 4.67 19.12
C GLY A 394 7.04 3.52 19.49
N ARG A 395 6.51 3.55 20.72
CA ARG A 395 5.58 2.53 21.22
C ARG A 395 4.19 2.57 20.56
N HIS A 396 3.77 3.71 20.02
CA HIS A 396 2.54 3.77 19.23
C HIS A 396 2.69 2.98 17.93
N GLU A 397 3.68 3.33 17.10
CA GLU A 397 3.88 2.67 15.80
C GLU A 397 4.38 1.22 15.94
N MET A 398 5.18 0.92 16.97
CA MET A 398 5.60 -0.45 17.28
C MET A 398 4.43 -1.29 17.82
N GLY A 399 3.48 -0.69 18.52
CA GLY A 399 2.20 -1.33 18.86
C GLY A 399 1.42 -1.78 17.62
N HIS A 400 1.35 -0.93 16.58
CA HIS A 400 0.78 -1.29 15.27
C HIS A 400 1.54 -2.44 14.61
N ALA A 401 2.86 -2.32 14.46
CA ALA A 401 3.71 -3.36 13.84
C ALA A 401 3.65 -4.70 14.58
N THR A 402 3.51 -4.69 15.90
CA THR A 402 3.37 -5.90 16.72
C THR A 402 2.09 -6.67 16.38
N ALA A 403 0.97 -5.96 16.17
CA ALA A 403 -0.32 -6.56 15.83
C ALA A 403 -0.45 -6.89 14.33
N ALA A 404 0.18 -6.12 13.45
CA ALA A 404 0.11 -6.24 11.99
C ALA A 404 0.32 -7.67 11.47
N THR A 405 1.32 -8.40 11.97
CA THR A 405 1.63 -9.77 11.49
C THR A 405 0.67 -10.86 11.98
N LEU A 406 -0.37 -10.49 12.73
CA LEU A 406 -1.51 -11.36 13.06
C LEU A 406 -2.60 -11.30 11.98
N HIS A 407 -2.54 -10.29 11.09
CA HIS A 407 -3.53 -10.00 10.08
C HIS A 407 -3.48 -11.02 8.92
N VAL A 408 -4.67 -11.49 8.51
CA VAL A 408 -4.86 -12.18 7.23
C VAL A 408 -5.75 -11.31 6.36
N LYS A 409 -5.16 -10.61 5.40
CA LYS A 409 -5.92 -9.77 4.46
C LYS A 409 -6.48 -10.59 3.32
N THR A 410 -7.66 -10.24 2.85
CA THR A 410 -8.12 -10.59 1.50
C THR A 410 -7.50 -9.65 0.46
N ASP A 411 -7.43 -10.10 -0.80
CA ASP A 411 -6.96 -9.26 -1.91
C ASP A 411 -7.76 -7.95 -2.01
N MET A 412 -9.07 -8.01 -1.74
CA MET A 412 -9.95 -6.83 -1.71
C MET A 412 -9.61 -5.84 -0.58
N GLU A 413 -9.03 -6.26 0.53
CA GLU A 413 -8.61 -5.38 1.64
C GLU A 413 -7.21 -4.79 1.44
N LEU A 414 -6.39 -5.41 0.59
CA LEU A 414 -5.18 -4.78 0.07
C LEU A 414 -5.54 -3.58 -0.82
N GLU A 415 -6.68 -3.62 -1.51
CA GLU A 415 -7.14 -2.56 -2.42
C GLU A 415 -8.11 -1.56 -1.78
N THR A 416 -9.13 -2.02 -1.05
CA THR A 416 -10.22 -1.20 -0.47
C THR A 416 -10.02 -0.93 1.01
N SER A 417 -10.81 -0.02 1.61
CA SER A 417 -10.76 0.24 3.06
C SER A 417 -12.15 0.25 3.70
N ASP A 418 -12.15 -0.13 4.98
CA ASP A 418 -13.04 0.39 6.04
C ASP A 418 -14.40 -0.29 6.35
N LYS A 419 -14.82 -1.36 5.67
CA LYS A 419 -16.02 -2.13 6.11
C LYS A 419 -15.73 -3.50 6.73
N ASP A 420 -14.83 -4.27 6.13
CA ASP A 420 -14.63 -5.67 6.51
C ASP A 420 -13.29 -5.92 7.23
N GLY A 421 -12.36 -4.96 7.18
CA GLY A 421 -11.06 -5.03 7.87
C GLY A 421 -11.06 -4.48 9.31
N VAL A 422 -9.89 -4.58 9.96
CA VAL A 422 -9.63 -4.17 11.37
C VAL A 422 -10.23 -2.80 11.69
N ARG A 423 -11.05 -2.75 12.75
CA ARG A 423 -11.71 -1.51 13.20
C ARG A 423 -10.67 -0.51 13.71
N ARG A 424 -10.76 0.75 13.27
CA ARG A 424 -9.80 1.81 13.60
C ARG A 424 -9.64 2.06 15.10
N TRP A 425 -10.73 1.98 15.87
CA TRP A 425 -10.63 2.09 17.34
C TRP A 425 -9.90 0.89 17.98
N VAL A 426 -9.83 -0.28 17.34
CA VAL A 426 -9.06 -1.41 17.84
C VAL A 426 -7.58 -1.25 17.49
N SER A 427 -7.24 -0.91 16.23
CA SER A 427 -5.84 -0.71 15.83
C SER A 427 -5.20 0.48 16.53
N GLU A 428 -5.79 1.67 16.38
CA GLU A 428 -5.28 2.91 16.98
C GLU A 428 -5.45 2.91 18.50
N GLY A 429 -6.48 2.24 19.01
CA GLY A 429 -6.65 2.03 20.43
C GLY A 429 -5.59 1.12 21.02
N PHE A 430 -5.15 0.09 20.30
CA PHE A 430 -4.06 -0.79 20.76
C PHE A 430 -2.71 -0.08 20.71
N ALA A 431 -2.39 0.62 19.62
CA ALA A 431 -1.20 1.47 19.55
C ALA A 431 -1.16 2.52 20.68
N GLN A 432 -2.26 3.24 20.90
CA GLN A 432 -2.36 4.23 21.97
C GLN A 432 -2.32 3.59 23.37
N TYR A 433 -2.89 2.38 23.53
CA TYR A 433 -2.80 1.58 24.75
C TYR A 433 -1.35 1.22 25.06
N MET A 434 -0.59 0.73 24.06
CA MET A 434 0.82 0.36 24.18
C MET A 434 1.69 1.58 24.53
N ALA A 435 1.56 2.70 23.82
CA ALA A 435 2.30 3.94 24.08
C ALA A 435 2.25 4.39 25.56
N LEU A 436 1.04 4.36 26.14
CA LEU A 436 0.77 4.76 27.52
C LEU A 436 0.65 3.57 28.50
N ARG A 437 1.05 2.37 28.10
CA ARG A 437 1.00 1.18 28.97
C ARG A 437 1.95 1.37 30.16
N GLY A 438 1.41 1.22 31.36
CA GLY A 438 2.10 1.49 32.63
C GLY A 438 2.09 2.97 33.05
N LYS A 439 1.52 3.87 32.23
CA LYS A 439 1.48 5.32 32.44
C LYS A 439 0.05 5.82 32.70
N ASP A 440 -0.70 5.15 33.60
CA ASP A 440 -2.11 5.47 33.88
C ASP A 440 -2.36 6.93 34.28
N ALA A 441 -1.38 7.58 34.92
CA ALA A 441 -1.45 8.99 35.26
C ALA A 441 -1.44 9.89 34.01
N ASP A 442 -0.56 9.61 33.06
CA ASP A 442 -0.45 10.35 31.79
C ASP A 442 -1.67 10.09 30.90
N ALA A 443 -2.15 8.84 30.84
CA ALA A 443 -3.38 8.50 30.13
C ALA A 443 -4.60 9.24 30.69
N ARG A 444 -4.78 9.27 32.02
CA ARG A 444 -5.85 10.07 32.65
C ARG A 444 -5.66 11.58 32.43
N ALA A 445 -4.42 12.07 32.46
CA ALA A 445 -4.15 13.47 32.17
C ALA A 445 -4.51 13.84 30.73
N ASP A 446 -4.25 12.94 29.77
CA ASP A 446 -4.56 13.14 28.35
C ASP A 446 -6.07 13.10 28.08
N VAL A 447 -6.77 12.09 28.61
CA VAL A 447 -8.25 12.03 28.66
C VAL A 447 -8.83 13.34 29.22
N ASN A 448 -8.30 13.83 30.33
CA ASN A 448 -8.78 15.05 30.99
C ASN A 448 -8.44 16.36 30.27
N SER A 449 -7.37 16.42 29.47
CA SER A 449 -7.07 17.57 28.62
C SER A 449 -7.88 17.57 27.33
N THR A 450 -7.96 16.42 26.67
CA THR A 450 -8.50 16.29 25.32
C THR A 450 -10.02 16.27 25.31
N LEU A 451 -10.64 15.57 26.27
CA LEU A 451 -12.09 15.43 26.34
C LEU A 451 -12.80 16.56 27.13
N ARG A 452 -12.06 17.55 27.64
CA ARG A 452 -12.64 18.71 28.32
C ARG A 452 -13.60 19.46 27.39
N ASP A 453 -14.85 19.57 27.81
CA ASP A 453 -15.95 20.18 27.05
C ASP A 453 -16.12 19.58 25.64
N TYR A 454 -15.67 18.33 25.44
CA TYR A 454 -15.79 17.62 24.17
C TYR A 454 -17.21 17.01 24.04
N PRO A 455 -17.88 17.12 22.87
CA PRO A 455 -19.19 16.52 22.65
C PRO A 455 -19.09 15.00 22.49
N PHE A 456 -19.19 14.27 23.60
CA PHE A 456 -19.06 12.82 23.60
C PHE A 456 -20.39 12.12 23.33
N SER A 457 -20.51 11.45 22.18
CA SER A 457 -21.73 10.70 21.80
C SER A 457 -22.01 9.51 22.71
N GLY A 458 -20.98 8.87 23.27
CA GLY A 458 -21.09 7.56 23.90
C GLY A 458 -20.84 6.37 22.96
N GLU A 459 -20.43 6.64 21.72
CA GLU A 459 -20.11 5.61 20.73
C GLU A 459 -18.59 5.43 20.62
N LEU A 460 -18.16 4.21 20.28
CA LEU A 460 -16.75 3.92 19.98
C LEU A 460 -16.33 4.63 18.67
N PRO A 461 -15.11 5.21 18.59
CA PRO A 461 -14.71 5.98 17.42
C PRO A 461 -14.72 5.21 16.09
N GLY A 462 -15.44 5.74 15.11
CA GLY A 462 -15.17 5.52 13.69
C GLY A 462 -15.64 4.20 13.06
N PRO A 463 -16.62 4.28 12.13
CA PRO A 463 -16.52 3.58 10.87
C PRO A 463 -15.57 4.33 9.92
N GLY A 464 -14.47 3.69 9.54
CA GLY A 464 -13.58 4.15 8.47
C GLY A 464 -12.94 5.53 8.63
N THR A 465 -12.96 6.30 7.54
CA THR A 465 -12.34 7.64 7.43
C THR A 465 -12.83 8.66 8.45
N ALA A 466 -13.98 8.43 9.10
CA ALA A 466 -14.46 9.26 10.21
C ALA A 466 -13.52 9.25 11.43
N PHE A 467 -12.68 8.21 11.59
CA PHE A 467 -11.67 8.16 12.64
C PHE A 467 -10.59 9.24 12.44
N TYR A 468 -10.07 9.38 11.21
CA TYR A 468 -9.04 10.37 10.85
C TYR A 468 -9.67 11.72 10.52
N ALA A 469 -10.44 12.27 11.47
CA ALA A 469 -11.13 13.55 11.34
C ALA A 469 -10.17 14.67 10.89
N LYS A 470 -10.69 15.64 10.13
CA LYS A 470 -9.90 16.78 9.62
C LYS A 470 -9.48 17.74 10.73
N GLU A 471 -10.33 17.91 11.73
CA GLU A 471 -10.04 18.75 12.88
C GLU A 471 -9.14 18.01 13.87
N ALA A 472 -8.00 18.64 14.22
CA ALA A 472 -7.00 18.02 15.09
C ALA A 472 -7.56 17.62 16.47
N ARG A 473 -8.52 18.39 17.01
CA ARG A 473 -9.17 18.07 18.29
C ARG A 473 -10.02 16.80 18.21
N ASP A 474 -10.85 16.66 17.18
CA ASP A 474 -11.73 15.50 17.01
C ASP A 474 -10.90 14.25 16.69
N ARG A 475 -9.87 14.39 15.85
CA ARG A 475 -8.91 13.32 15.56
C ARG A 475 -8.23 12.85 16.85
N HIS A 476 -7.65 13.77 17.63
CA HIS A 476 -6.98 13.39 18.87
C HIS A 476 -7.95 12.80 19.91
N ALA A 477 -9.19 13.30 19.99
CA ALA A 477 -10.24 12.69 20.81
C ALA A 477 -10.55 11.24 20.41
N ASN A 478 -10.56 10.92 19.10
CA ASN A 478 -10.75 9.54 18.63
C ASN A 478 -9.62 8.61 19.10
N TYR A 479 -8.35 9.01 19.01
CA TYR A 479 -7.21 8.24 19.55
C TYR A 479 -7.34 8.04 21.07
N VAL A 480 -7.64 9.10 21.81
CA VAL A 480 -7.78 9.08 23.27
C VAL A 480 -8.90 8.14 23.71
N LEU A 481 -10.08 8.23 23.08
CA LEU A 481 -11.24 7.38 23.36
C LEU A 481 -10.99 5.91 22.97
N ALA A 482 -10.35 5.66 21.83
CA ALA A 482 -9.98 4.31 21.39
C ALA A 482 -9.02 3.63 22.37
N GLY A 483 -7.96 4.33 22.79
CA GLY A 483 -7.04 3.83 23.81
C GLY A 483 -7.71 3.66 25.18
N ASP A 484 -8.62 4.56 25.55
CA ASP A 484 -9.40 4.45 26.78
C ASP A 484 -10.30 3.21 26.80
N ALA A 485 -10.95 2.86 25.68
CA ALA A 485 -11.76 1.64 25.57
C ALA A 485 -10.96 0.36 25.88
N LEU A 486 -9.72 0.27 25.40
CA LEU A 486 -8.85 -0.87 25.73
C LEU A 486 -8.28 -0.79 27.15
N ARG A 487 -8.01 0.40 27.71
CA ARG A 487 -7.66 0.53 29.14
C ARG A 487 -8.82 0.15 30.06
N TYR A 488 -10.05 0.52 29.70
CA TYR A 488 -11.26 0.08 30.38
C TYR A 488 -11.36 -1.45 30.35
N MET A 489 -11.21 -2.08 29.18
CA MET A 489 -11.18 -3.53 29.05
C MET A 489 -10.08 -4.17 29.94
N ALA A 490 -8.85 -3.66 29.90
CA ALA A 490 -7.75 -4.13 30.76
C ALA A 490 -8.07 -3.99 32.26
N SER A 491 -8.69 -2.88 32.67
CA SER A 491 -9.02 -2.59 34.07
C SER A 491 -10.13 -3.49 34.64
N LYS A 492 -11.00 -4.03 33.77
CA LYS A 492 -12.16 -4.85 34.16
C LYS A 492 -11.94 -6.34 33.98
N TYR A 493 -11.24 -6.73 32.91
CA TYR A 493 -11.11 -8.12 32.47
C TYR A 493 -9.65 -8.61 32.42
N GLY A 494 -8.69 -7.72 32.67
CA GLY A 494 -7.25 -8.01 32.68
C GLY A 494 -6.57 -7.74 31.34
N GLU A 495 -5.28 -7.40 31.39
CA GLU A 495 -4.45 -7.09 30.22
C GLU A 495 -4.44 -8.22 29.19
N GLN A 496 -4.36 -9.48 29.64
CA GLN A 496 -4.38 -10.66 28.75
C GLN A 496 -5.64 -10.71 27.87
N LYS A 497 -6.79 -10.24 28.37
CA LYS A 497 -8.02 -10.17 27.57
C LYS A 497 -7.95 -9.13 26.46
N VAL A 498 -7.26 -8.00 26.67
CA VAL A 498 -7.02 -7.00 25.62
C VAL A 498 -6.16 -7.57 24.50
N PHE A 499 -5.03 -8.18 24.83
CA PHE A 499 -4.15 -8.77 23.81
C PHE A 499 -4.83 -9.93 23.08
N SER A 500 -5.63 -10.74 23.77
CA SER A 500 -6.41 -11.83 23.16
C SER A 500 -7.50 -11.30 22.23
N PHE A 501 -8.20 -10.23 22.63
CA PHE A 501 -9.18 -9.53 21.81
C PHE A 501 -8.55 -8.95 20.54
N VAL A 502 -7.44 -8.21 20.66
CA VAL A 502 -6.71 -7.64 19.51
C VAL A 502 -6.20 -8.74 18.59
N THR A 503 -5.69 -9.85 19.13
CA THR A 503 -5.23 -11.00 18.33
C THR A 503 -6.37 -11.66 17.55
N ALA A 504 -7.54 -11.81 18.16
CA ALA A 504 -8.73 -12.30 17.47
C ALA A 504 -9.17 -11.32 16.37
N HIS A 505 -9.28 -10.03 16.71
CA HIS A 505 -9.79 -9.01 15.80
C HIS A 505 -8.92 -8.75 14.58
N TYR A 506 -7.59 -8.91 14.69
CA TYR A 506 -6.70 -8.90 13.51
C TYR A 506 -6.82 -10.20 12.69
N ALA A 507 -7.19 -11.32 13.32
CA ALA A 507 -7.34 -12.61 12.66
C ALA A 507 -8.66 -12.78 11.90
N ASP A 508 -9.77 -12.18 12.37
CA ASP A 508 -11.07 -12.14 11.69
C ASP A 508 -11.88 -10.87 12.08
N PRO A 509 -11.63 -9.71 11.45
CA PRO A 509 -12.28 -8.45 11.83
C PRO A 509 -13.81 -8.44 11.67
N SER A 510 -14.38 -9.43 10.98
CA SER A 510 -15.82 -9.61 10.82
C SER A 510 -16.51 -10.14 12.10
N ALA A 511 -15.76 -10.75 13.01
CA ALA A 511 -16.27 -11.45 14.20
C ALA A 511 -16.45 -10.57 15.46
N LEU A 512 -16.31 -9.25 15.36
CA LEU A 512 -16.23 -8.27 16.47
C LEU A 512 -17.16 -8.54 17.66
N ASP A 513 -18.45 -8.79 17.43
CA ASP A 513 -19.44 -9.05 18.49
C ASP A 513 -19.10 -10.28 19.35
N GLN A 514 -18.60 -11.34 18.71
CA GLN A 514 -18.18 -12.57 19.38
C GLN A 514 -16.84 -12.37 20.10
N GLU A 515 -15.92 -11.61 19.52
CA GLU A 515 -14.61 -11.31 20.10
C GLU A 515 -14.72 -10.47 21.37
N ILE A 516 -15.56 -9.44 21.36
CA ILE A 516 -15.90 -8.65 22.55
C ILE A 516 -16.52 -9.54 23.62
N LYS A 517 -17.39 -10.48 23.23
CA LYS A 517 -18.04 -11.41 24.15
C LYS A 517 -17.06 -12.40 24.78
N ASP A 518 -16.10 -12.91 24.03
CA ASP A 518 -15.05 -13.80 24.55
C ASP A 518 -14.04 -13.04 25.42
N ALA A 519 -13.81 -11.76 25.15
CA ALA A 519 -12.97 -10.88 25.95
C ALA A 519 -13.63 -10.47 27.28
N THR A 520 -14.92 -10.12 27.26
CA THR A 520 -15.61 -9.36 28.34
C THR A 520 -16.86 -10.03 28.92
N GLY A 521 -17.42 -11.04 28.25
CA GLY A 521 -18.72 -11.64 28.56
C GLY A 521 -19.94 -10.82 28.11
N LEU A 522 -19.74 -9.65 27.50
CA LEU A 522 -20.79 -8.71 27.06
C LEU A 522 -21.02 -8.77 25.55
N THR A 523 -22.18 -8.34 25.07
CA THR A 523 -22.33 -7.98 23.63
C THR A 523 -21.59 -6.68 23.32
N PHE A 524 -21.32 -6.40 22.04
CA PHE A 524 -20.69 -5.13 21.61
C PHE A 524 -21.45 -3.90 22.16
N ALA A 525 -22.78 -3.87 22.04
CA ALA A 525 -23.60 -2.80 22.57
C ALA A 525 -23.47 -2.64 24.10
N GLN A 526 -23.51 -3.75 24.85
CA GLN A 526 -23.34 -3.74 26.31
C GLN A 526 -21.95 -3.27 26.73
N PHE A 527 -20.90 -3.66 26.01
CA PHE A 527 -19.54 -3.17 26.24
C PHE A 527 -19.44 -1.67 25.97
N GLN A 528 -19.97 -1.20 24.83
CA GLN A 528 -19.98 0.22 24.48
C GLN A 528 -20.73 1.06 25.53
N ASP A 529 -21.91 0.63 25.97
CA ASP A 529 -22.68 1.32 27.01
C ASP A 529 -21.92 1.40 28.34
N ALA A 530 -21.28 0.29 28.75
CA ALA A 530 -20.53 0.20 29.99
C ALA A 530 -19.23 1.03 29.97
N TRP A 531 -18.56 1.11 28.82
CA TRP A 531 -17.42 2.00 28.58
C TRP A 531 -17.85 3.47 28.49
N ALA A 532 -18.93 3.80 27.78
CA ALA A 532 -19.44 5.16 27.69
C ALA A 532 -19.90 5.69 29.06
N ALA A 533 -20.44 4.82 29.92
CA ALA A 533 -20.71 5.14 31.32
C ALA A 533 -19.42 5.40 32.13
N HIS A 534 -18.33 4.69 31.85
CA HIS A 534 -17.02 4.97 32.43
C HIS A 534 -16.51 6.35 32.03
N VAL A 535 -16.45 6.67 30.73
CA VAL A 535 -15.98 7.98 30.22
C VAL A 535 -16.79 9.13 30.83
N ARG A 536 -18.12 9.02 30.89
CA ARG A 536 -19.00 10.04 31.51
C ARG A 536 -18.82 10.21 33.04
N ALA A 537 -18.16 9.26 33.69
CA ALA A 537 -17.86 9.27 35.12
C ALA A 537 -16.42 9.71 35.44
N THR A 538 -15.48 9.53 34.52
CA THR A 538 -14.04 9.80 34.73
C THR A 538 -13.49 11.00 33.96
N ALA A 539 -14.10 11.39 32.84
CA ALA A 539 -13.65 12.46 31.97
C ALA A 539 -14.55 13.72 32.03
N PRO A 540 -14.00 14.93 31.84
CA PRO A 540 -14.73 16.20 31.82
C PRO A 540 -15.47 16.46 30.49
N VAL A 541 -16.17 15.45 29.96
CA VAL A 541 -16.94 15.52 28.71
C VAL A 541 -18.18 16.41 28.82
N ARG A 542 -18.56 17.06 27.72
CA ARG A 542 -19.87 17.68 27.59
C ARG A 542 -20.91 16.57 27.36
N ARG A 543 -21.92 16.53 28.22
CA ARG A 543 -23.04 15.58 28.20
C ARG A 543 -24.12 15.99 27.19
#